data_AF-A0A517QX03-F1
#
_entry.id   AF-A0A517QX03-F1
#
_cell.length_a   1.000
_cell.length_b   1.000
_cell.length_c   1.000
_cell.angle_alpha   90.00
_cell.angle_beta   90.00
_cell.angle_gamma   90.00
#
_symmetry.space_group_name_H-M   'P 1'
#
loop_
_entity.id
_entity.type
_entity.pdbx_description
1 polymer ?
#
loop_
_entity_poly.entity_id
_entity_poly.type
_entity_poly.pdbx_seq_one_letter_code
_entity_poly.pdbx_strand_id
1 'polypeptide(L)'
;MQGEQPNESRCLTSDQQTLLIDVLARGGSPTAACSQLGVTFETYLATWAEDAAFRERLAAVTAALSQNVASALYRQAMEGSVSAQQFWLKSRPPLGWIDGDQDSEGGLPDDLNALTNDELERIADSRSVVIPSKGELPPARTDREDTDQ
;
A
#
# COMPACT_ATOMS: atom_id res chain seq x y z
N MET A 1 -23.18 44.94 -19.86
CA MET A 1 -22.34 43.74 -19.66
C MET A 1 -22.31 43.48 -18.17
N GLN A 2 -23.00 42.43 -17.72
CA GLN A 2 -23.07 42.08 -16.29
C GLN A 2 -21.72 41.48 -15.89
N GLY A 3 -21.08 42.07 -14.88
CA GLY A 3 -19.89 41.51 -14.26
C GLY A 3 -20.29 40.29 -13.45
N GLU A 4 -19.84 39.13 -13.89
CA GLU A 4 -19.90 37.87 -13.14
C GLU A 4 -19.07 38.05 -11.87
N GLN A 5 -19.71 38.13 -10.71
CA GLN A 5 -19.02 38.22 -9.42
C GLN A 5 -18.30 36.88 -9.18
N PRO A 6 -17.01 36.87 -8.82
CA PRO A 6 -16.34 35.64 -8.41
C PRO A 6 -16.98 35.17 -7.11
N ASN A 7 -17.58 33.98 -7.15
CA ASN A 7 -18.15 33.33 -5.98
C ASN A 7 -17.00 32.95 -5.03
N GLU A 8 -16.63 33.87 -4.13
CA GLU A 8 -15.66 33.63 -3.04
C GLU A 8 -16.27 32.73 -1.95
N SER A 9 -16.71 31.53 -2.35
CA SER A 9 -17.01 30.49 -1.37
C SER A 9 -15.69 30.02 -0.76
N ARG A 10 -15.47 30.37 0.52
CA ARG A 10 -14.28 29.97 1.28
C ARG A 10 -14.10 28.45 1.35
N CYS A 11 -15.21 27.71 1.23
CA CYS A 11 -15.28 26.26 1.25
C CYS A 11 -15.95 25.71 -0.02
N LEU A 12 -15.67 24.45 -0.33
CA LEU A 12 -16.26 23.71 -1.44
C LEU A 12 -17.75 23.48 -1.16
N THR A 13 -18.57 23.63 -2.20
CA THR A 13 -19.98 23.24 -2.14
C THR A 13 -20.13 21.72 -2.00
N SER A 14 -21.29 21.25 -1.53
CA SER A 14 -21.56 19.81 -1.39
C SER A 14 -21.33 19.03 -2.70
N ASP A 15 -21.69 19.61 -3.84
CA ASP A 15 -21.49 19.01 -5.16
C ASP A 15 -20.01 18.94 -5.53
N GLN A 16 -19.26 20.03 -5.29
CA GLN A 16 -17.81 20.06 -5.49
C GLN A 16 -17.08 19.05 -4.59
N GLN A 17 -17.49 18.94 -3.33
CA GLN A 17 -16.94 17.94 -2.41
C GLN A 17 -17.20 16.52 -2.91
N THR A 18 -18.40 16.24 -3.43
CA THR A 18 -18.78 14.93 -3.95
C THR A 18 -17.95 14.58 -5.18
N LEU A 19 -17.81 15.51 -6.14
CA LEU A 19 -16.99 15.30 -7.33
C LEU A 19 -15.50 15.13 -6.98
N LEU A 20 -15.00 15.92 -6.03
CA LEU A 20 -13.61 15.80 -5.56
C LEU A 20 -13.37 14.42 -4.96
N ILE A 21 -14.26 13.94 -4.08
CA ILE A 21 -14.16 12.61 -3.47
C ILE A 21 -14.19 11.51 -4.53
N ASP A 22 -15.01 11.63 -5.57
CA ASP A 22 -15.05 10.66 -6.66
C ASP A 22 -13.73 10.60 -7.47
N VAL A 23 -13.09 11.75 -7.69
CA VAL A 23 -11.76 11.79 -8.33
C VAL A 23 -10.72 11.11 -7.43
N LEU A 24 -10.74 11.38 -6.12
CA LEU A 24 -9.81 10.77 -5.18
C LEU A 24 -10.03 9.25 -5.06
N ALA A 25 -11.27 8.80 -5.03
CA ALA A 25 -11.61 7.37 -4.96
C ALA A 25 -11.08 6.57 -6.16
N ARG A 26 -10.80 7.24 -7.29
CA ARG A 26 -10.17 6.66 -8.48
C ARG A 26 -8.64 6.76 -8.48
N GLY A 27 -8.03 7.21 -7.37
CA GLY A 27 -6.58 7.39 -7.22
C GLY A 27 -6.06 8.74 -7.70
N GLY A 28 -6.92 9.70 -7.99
CA GLY A 28 -6.51 11.07 -8.31
C GLY A 28 -5.87 11.78 -7.11
N SER A 29 -5.05 12.81 -7.38
CA SER A 29 -4.50 13.66 -6.31
C SER A 29 -5.45 14.83 -5.99
N PRO A 30 -5.42 15.36 -4.74
CA PRO A 30 -6.21 16.54 -4.37
C PRO A 30 -5.97 17.74 -5.30
N THR A 31 -4.72 18.00 -5.68
CA THR A 31 -4.36 19.09 -6.59
C THR A 31 -4.95 18.90 -7.98
N ALA A 32 -4.91 17.67 -8.51
CA ALA A 32 -5.51 17.37 -9.81
C ALA A 32 -7.04 17.51 -9.77
N ALA A 33 -7.69 17.05 -8.69
CA ALA A 33 -9.12 17.20 -8.49
C ALA A 33 -9.53 18.69 -8.41
N CYS A 34 -8.78 19.50 -7.65
CA CYS A 34 -9.02 20.94 -7.56
C CYS A 34 -8.91 21.62 -8.93
N SER A 35 -7.87 21.26 -9.70
CA SER A 35 -7.65 21.80 -11.06
C SER A 35 -8.80 21.45 -12.01
N GLN A 36 -9.33 20.21 -11.93
CA GLN A 36 -10.48 19.78 -12.75
C GLN A 36 -11.78 20.51 -12.38
N LEU A 37 -11.94 20.86 -11.11
CA LEU A 37 -13.14 21.54 -10.58
C LEU A 37 -13.07 23.06 -10.70
N GLY A 38 -11.94 23.63 -11.16
CA GLY A 38 -11.73 25.07 -11.24
C GLY A 38 -11.67 25.74 -9.86
N VAL A 39 -11.27 25.01 -8.82
CA VAL A 39 -11.15 25.51 -7.44
C VAL A 39 -9.69 25.55 -7.02
N THR A 40 -9.37 26.43 -6.06
CA THR A 40 -8.00 26.52 -5.54
C THR A 40 -7.76 25.42 -4.51
N PHE A 41 -6.48 25.06 -4.35
CA PHE A 41 -6.08 24.14 -3.29
C PHE A 41 -6.34 24.74 -1.89
N GLU A 42 -6.31 26.07 -1.75
CA GLU A 42 -6.66 26.75 -0.50
C GLU A 42 -8.12 26.53 -0.10
N THR A 43 -9.06 26.59 -1.05
CA THR A 43 -10.48 26.28 -0.81
C THR A 43 -10.65 24.83 -0.33
N TYR A 44 -9.89 23.89 -0.90
CA TYR A 44 -9.87 22.50 -0.43
C TYR A 44 -9.37 22.41 1.02
N LEU A 45 -8.26 23.08 1.36
CA LEU A 45 -7.72 23.08 2.73
C LEU A 45 -8.68 23.72 3.74
N ALA A 46 -9.32 24.83 3.37
CA ALA A 46 -10.33 25.48 4.20
C ALA A 46 -11.52 24.54 4.45
N THR A 47 -12.01 23.87 3.41
CA THR A 47 -13.08 22.86 3.54
C THR A 47 -12.65 21.72 4.45
N TRP A 48 -11.43 21.22 4.28
CA TRP A 48 -10.89 20.18 5.14
C TRP A 48 -10.79 20.62 6.61
N ALA A 49 -10.44 21.87 6.87
CA ALA A 49 -10.36 22.41 8.24
C ALA A 49 -11.75 22.63 8.88
N GLU A 50 -12.72 23.11 8.10
CA GLU A 50 -14.01 23.57 8.61
C GLU A 50 -15.12 22.50 8.56
N ASP A 51 -15.09 21.57 7.60
CA ASP A 51 -16.13 20.57 7.39
C ASP A 51 -15.69 19.17 7.89
N ALA A 52 -16.20 18.79 9.07
CA ALA A 52 -15.92 17.50 9.67
C ALA A 52 -16.47 16.31 8.86
N ALA A 53 -17.66 16.46 8.25
CA ALA A 53 -18.27 15.40 7.46
C ALA A 53 -17.50 15.15 6.16
N PHE A 54 -16.97 16.23 5.55
CA PHE A 54 -16.05 16.10 4.43
C PHE A 54 -14.78 15.34 4.82
N ARG A 55 -14.16 15.66 5.97
CA ARG A 55 -12.98 14.94 6.46
C ARG A 55 -13.25 13.46 6.68
N GLU A 56 -14.38 13.10 7.27
CA GLU A 56 -14.74 11.70 7.50
C GLU A 56 -14.88 10.92 6.19
N ARG A 57 -15.56 11.50 5.21
CA ARG A 57 -15.68 10.89 3.87
C ARG A 57 -14.31 10.74 3.19
N LEU A 58 -13.44 11.74 3.31
CA LEU A 58 -12.09 11.69 2.77
C LEU A 58 -11.23 10.61 3.46
N ALA A 59 -11.35 10.46 4.78
CA ALA A 59 -10.67 9.44 5.54
C ALA A 59 -11.12 8.03 5.13
N ALA A 60 -12.42 7.83 4.90
CA ALA A 60 -12.97 6.56 4.43
C ALA A 60 -12.42 6.17 3.05
N VAL A 61 -12.35 7.12 2.10
CA VAL A 61 -11.75 6.88 0.78
C VAL A 61 -10.26 6.55 0.90
N THR A 62 -9.52 7.29 1.71
CA THR A 62 -8.08 7.07 1.90
C THR A 62 -7.82 5.69 2.52
N ALA A 63 -8.63 5.27 3.48
CA ALA A 63 -8.54 3.95 4.08
C ALA A 63 -8.80 2.84 3.04
N ALA A 64 -9.84 2.99 2.21
CA ALA A 64 -10.15 2.03 1.15
C ALA A 64 -9.01 1.92 0.11
N LEU A 65 -8.45 3.05 -0.33
CA LEU A 65 -7.30 3.07 -1.25
C LEU A 65 -6.08 2.40 -0.63
N SER A 66 -5.81 2.65 0.66
CA SER A 66 -4.71 2.01 1.38
C SER A 66 -4.86 0.49 1.43
N GLN A 67 -6.09 -0.02 1.63
CA GLN A 67 -6.35 -1.46 1.59
C GLN A 67 -6.20 -2.04 0.18
N ASN A 68 -6.56 -1.29 -0.86
CA ASN A 68 -6.34 -1.71 -2.25
C ASN A 68 -4.84 -1.84 -2.55
N VAL A 69 -4.03 -0.87 -2.12
CA VAL A 69 -2.56 -0.93 -2.25
C VAL A 69 -2.01 -2.12 -1.47
N ALA A 70 -2.43 -2.33 -0.23
CA ALA A 70 -2.00 -3.49 0.57
C ALA A 70 -2.35 -4.83 -0.10
N SER A 71 -3.54 -4.92 -0.71
CA SER A 71 -3.99 -6.12 -1.43
C SER A 71 -3.18 -6.36 -2.70
N ALA A 72 -2.88 -5.30 -3.45
CA ALA A 72 -2.05 -5.38 -4.66
C ALA A 72 -0.61 -5.80 -4.31
N LEU A 73 -0.03 -5.19 -3.27
CA LEU A 73 1.28 -5.53 -2.76
C LEU A 73 1.35 -7.00 -2.31
N TYR A 74 0.35 -7.47 -1.55
CA TYR A 74 0.28 -8.87 -1.15
C TYR A 74 0.24 -9.80 -2.36
N ARG A 75 -0.57 -9.48 -3.38
CA ARG A 75 -0.64 -10.27 -4.61
C ARG A 75 0.73 -10.34 -5.30
N GLN A 76 1.41 -9.21 -5.46
CA GLN A 76 2.75 -9.17 -6.05
C GLN A 76 3.76 -10.00 -5.24
N ALA A 77 3.67 -9.96 -3.91
CA ALA A 77 4.50 -10.79 -3.06
C ALA A 77 4.24 -12.29 -3.29
N MET A 78 2.96 -12.70 -3.40
CA MET A 78 2.58 -14.09 -3.70
C MET A 78 2.95 -14.53 -5.12
N GLU A 79 3.08 -13.60 -6.06
CA GLU A 79 3.51 -13.85 -7.44
C GLU A 79 5.04 -13.94 -7.58
N GLY A 80 5.80 -13.71 -6.50
CA GLY A 80 7.24 -13.91 -6.47
C GLY A 80 8.08 -12.63 -6.52
N SER A 81 7.46 -11.44 -6.50
CA SER A 81 8.24 -10.20 -6.42
C SER A 81 8.96 -10.12 -5.08
N VAL A 82 10.29 -10.24 -5.11
CA VAL A 82 11.15 -10.21 -3.92
C VAL A 82 10.99 -8.90 -3.16
N SER A 83 10.91 -7.77 -3.89
CA SER A 83 10.72 -6.44 -3.28
C SER A 83 9.39 -6.35 -2.52
N ALA A 84 8.30 -6.88 -3.11
CA ALA A 84 6.99 -6.89 -2.47
C ALA A 84 6.95 -7.83 -1.25
N GLN A 85 7.59 -9.01 -1.33
CA GLN A 85 7.73 -9.94 -0.20
C GLN A 85 8.51 -9.29 0.95
N GLN A 86 9.65 -8.66 0.68
CA GLN A 86 10.43 -7.97 1.69
C GLN A 86 9.62 -6.87 2.37
N PHE A 87 8.94 -6.01 1.60
CA PHE A 87 8.11 -4.95 2.17
C PHE A 87 6.94 -5.50 2.99
N TRP A 88 6.26 -6.54 2.48
CA TRP A 88 5.15 -7.19 3.19
C TRP A 88 5.59 -7.77 4.53
N LEU A 89 6.73 -8.46 4.55
CA LEU A 89 7.28 -9.08 5.76
C LEU A 89 7.80 -8.04 6.77
N LYS A 90 8.41 -6.95 6.31
CA LYS A 90 8.82 -5.81 7.17
C LYS A 90 7.62 -5.10 7.80
N SER A 91 6.51 -4.96 7.06
CA SER A 91 5.30 -4.28 7.56
C SER A 91 4.38 -5.19 8.39
N ARG A 92 4.50 -6.52 8.25
CA ARG A 92 3.69 -7.53 8.94
C ARG A 92 4.54 -8.77 9.29
N PRO A 93 5.41 -8.67 10.29
CA PRO A 93 6.21 -9.81 10.73
C PRO A 93 5.28 -10.95 11.23
N PRO A 94 5.52 -12.21 10.84
CA PRO A 94 4.83 -13.35 11.42
C PRO A 94 4.98 -13.41 12.95
N LEU A 95 3.96 -13.96 13.62
CA LEU A 95 3.98 -14.16 15.07
C LEU A 95 5.18 -15.03 15.47
N GLY A 96 6.05 -14.50 16.34
CA GLY A 96 7.27 -15.19 16.79
C GLY A 96 8.54 -14.83 16.01
N TRP A 97 8.46 -13.96 14.99
CA TRP A 97 9.63 -13.17 14.60
C TRP A 97 9.93 -12.20 15.74
N ILE A 98 10.87 -12.60 16.57
CA ILE A 98 11.60 -11.69 17.45
C ILE A 98 12.24 -10.68 16.50
N ASP A 99 11.99 -9.38 16.70
CA ASP A 99 12.83 -8.33 16.14
C ASP A 99 14.22 -8.58 16.71
N GLY A 100 14.99 -9.44 16.06
CA GLY A 100 16.34 -9.78 16.44
C GLY A 100 17.15 -8.52 16.27
N ASP A 101 17.36 -7.85 17.38
CA ASP A 101 18.38 -6.85 17.67
C ASP A 101 18.73 -5.89 16.52
N GLN A 102 18.46 -4.61 16.77
CA GLN A 102 19.21 -3.51 16.15
C GLN A 102 20.75 -3.59 16.37
N ASP A 103 21.26 -4.66 16.99
CA ASP A 103 22.67 -4.93 17.31
C ASP A 103 23.23 -6.24 16.69
N SER A 104 22.61 -6.82 15.66
CA SER A 104 23.30 -7.84 14.87
C SER A 104 24.26 -7.18 13.87
N GLU A 105 25.56 -7.19 14.21
CA GLU A 105 26.75 -7.05 13.33
C GLU A 105 26.82 -8.17 12.24
N GLY A 106 25.68 -8.52 11.67
CA GLY A 106 25.50 -9.53 10.63
C GLY A 106 24.29 -9.22 9.76
N GLY A 107 23.90 -7.94 9.65
CA GLY A 107 22.89 -7.48 8.71
C GLY A 107 23.20 -8.01 7.33
N LEU A 108 22.18 -8.55 6.64
CA LEU A 108 22.24 -8.68 5.19
C LEU A 108 22.78 -7.35 4.65
N PRO A 109 23.83 -7.38 3.80
CA PRO A 109 24.53 -6.17 3.43
C PRO A 109 23.52 -5.12 2.96
N ASP A 110 23.66 -3.92 3.50
CA ASP A 110 22.83 -2.74 3.24
C ASP A 110 22.58 -2.52 1.74
N ASP A 111 23.48 -3.07 0.90
CA ASP A 111 23.37 -3.19 -0.54
C ASP A 111 22.05 -3.78 -1.06
N LEU A 112 21.43 -4.77 -0.40
CA LEU A 112 20.22 -5.40 -0.96
C LEU A 112 19.00 -4.47 -0.98
N ASN A 113 18.93 -3.49 -0.07
CA ASN A 113 17.82 -2.52 -0.06
C ASN A 113 17.95 -1.47 -1.18
N ALA A 114 19.14 -1.31 -1.76
CA ALA A 114 19.42 -0.37 -2.85
C ALA A 114 19.21 -0.98 -4.24
N LEU A 115 18.98 -2.29 -4.32
CA LEU A 115 18.84 -3.02 -5.57
C LEU A 115 17.42 -2.94 -6.14
N THR A 116 17.36 -2.90 -7.46
CA THR A 116 16.09 -3.02 -8.19
C THR A 116 15.54 -4.45 -8.12
N ASN A 117 14.26 -4.61 -8.43
CA ASN A 117 13.60 -5.92 -8.37
C ASN A 117 14.30 -6.98 -9.25
N ASP A 118 14.74 -6.59 -10.46
CA ASP A 118 15.46 -7.46 -11.39
C ASP A 118 16.84 -7.90 -10.85
N GLU A 119 17.50 -7.04 -10.08
CA GLU A 119 18.80 -7.34 -9.48
C GLU A 119 18.64 -8.28 -8.28
N LEU A 120 17.57 -8.12 -7.50
CA LEU A 120 17.22 -9.01 -6.41
C LEU A 120 16.86 -10.42 -6.90
N GLU A 121 16.10 -10.53 -7.99
CA GLU A 121 15.75 -11.81 -8.62
C GLU A 121 17.00 -12.57 -9.07
N ARG A 122 17.97 -11.89 -9.71
CA ARG A 122 19.25 -12.52 -10.12
C ARG A 122 20.05 -13.03 -8.93
N ILE A 123 20.04 -12.34 -7.79
CA ILE A 123 20.75 -12.78 -6.59
C ILE A 123 20.06 -14.00 -5.96
N ALA A 124 18.72 -14.01 -5.91
CA ALA A 124 17.96 -15.15 -5.40
C ALA A 124 18.23 -16.42 -6.22
N ASP A 125 18.23 -16.32 -7.54
CA ASP A 125 18.55 -17.42 -8.46
C ASP A 125 19.99 -17.92 -8.27
N SER A 126 20.95 -17.01 -8.06
CA SER A 126 22.37 -17.37 -7.88
C SER A 126 22.67 -18.18 -6.61
N ARG A 127 21.79 -18.12 -5.60
CA ARG A 127 21.99 -18.79 -4.30
C ARG A 127 21.27 -20.14 -4.18
N SER A 128 20.60 -20.60 -5.24
CA SER A 128 19.82 -21.87 -5.25
C SER A 128 18.90 -22.00 -4.03
N VAL A 129 18.29 -20.90 -3.59
CA VAL A 129 17.20 -20.96 -2.63
C VAL A 129 15.99 -21.47 -3.41
N VAL A 130 15.68 -22.74 -3.26
CA VAL A 130 14.45 -23.33 -3.81
C VAL A 130 13.28 -22.76 -3.02
N ILE A 131 12.67 -21.70 -3.55
CA ILE A 131 11.36 -21.24 -3.10
C ILE A 131 10.36 -22.20 -3.74
N PRO A 132 9.66 -23.05 -2.97
CA PRO A 132 8.66 -23.95 -3.54
C PRO A 132 7.58 -23.10 -4.19
N SER A 133 7.54 -23.15 -5.52
CA SER A 133 6.52 -22.46 -6.30
C SER A 133 5.18 -23.19 -6.12
N LYS A 134 4.15 -22.39 -5.85
CA LYS A 134 2.70 -22.67 -5.94
C LYS A 134 2.33 -24.15 -6.16
N GLY A 135 2.12 -24.89 -5.07
CA GLY A 135 1.30 -26.10 -5.07
C GLY A 135 1.92 -27.38 -4.52
N GLU A 136 3.22 -27.44 -4.27
CA GLU A 136 3.83 -28.62 -3.64
C GLU A 136 3.80 -28.50 -2.11
N LEU A 137 2.74 -29.05 -1.52
CA LEU A 137 2.74 -29.42 -0.12
C LEU A 137 3.82 -30.50 0.09
N PRO A 138 4.69 -30.38 1.12
CA PRO A 138 5.60 -31.46 1.46
C PRO A 138 4.80 -32.74 1.75
N PRO A 139 5.31 -33.92 1.35
CA PRO A 139 4.58 -35.17 1.57
C PRO A 139 4.28 -35.31 3.06
N ALA A 140 3.00 -35.55 3.37
CA ALA A 140 2.54 -35.83 4.71
C ALA A 140 3.40 -36.96 5.27
N ARG A 141 4.03 -36.71 6.44
CA ARG A 141 4.70 -37.76 7.20
C ARG A 141 3.64 -38.80 7.55
N THR A 142 3.63 -39.92 6.83
CA THR A 142 2.93 -41.11 7.27
C THR A 142 3.76 -41.70 8.39
N ASP A 143 3.46 -41.30 9.63
CA ASP A 143 3.90 -42.05 10.79
C ASP A 143 3.17 -43.39 10.76
N ARG A 144 3.83 -44.39 10.19
CA ARG A 144 3.40 -45.79 10.22
C ARG A 144 4.56 -46.60 10.79
N GLU A 145 4.63 -46.63 12.10
CA GLU A 145 5.27 -47.74 12.80
C GLU A 145 4.16 -48.51 13.53
N ASP A 146 3.61 -49.47 12.78
CA ASP A 146 3.07 -50.71 13.33
C ASP A 146 4.10 -51.28 14.32
N THR A 147 3.82 -51.20 15.61
CA THR A 147 4.50 -52.05 16.60
C THR A 147 3.52 -53.15 16.99
N ASP A 148 3.63 -54.24 16.25
CA ASP A 148 3.08 -55.56 16.56
C ASP A 148 4.00 -56.21 17.60
N GLN A 149 3.46 -56.52 18.79
CA GLN A 149 3.94 -57.58 19.69
C GLN A 149 2.90 -57.89 20.77
#